data_AF-A0A2D4F2A5-F1
#
_entry.id   AF-A0A2D4F2A5-F1
#
_cell.length_a   1.000
_cell.length_b   1.000
_cell.length_c   1.000
_cell.angle_alpha   90.00
_cell.angle_beta   90.00
_cell.angle_gamma   90.00
#
_symmetry.space_group_name_H-M   'P 1'
#
loop_
_entity.id
_entity.type
_entity.pdbx_description
1 polymer ?
#
loop_
_entity_poly.entity_id
_entity_poly.type
_entity_poly.pdbx_seq_one_letter_code
_entity_poly.pdbx_strand_id
1 'polypeptide(L)'
;ISLEEVQGEGLLVSWAFKDRPDLKLSIPPPRLQPHCENDGRADLSIIKHLIEDSIISTQPAMMVNLKAGITNANTVQVGRGEAQEGPLPSSQEGVTGRSPPLPG
;
A
#
# COMPACT_ATOMS: atom_id res chain seq x y z
N ILE A 1 8.02 11.81 -14.95
CA ILE A 1 7.54 11.12 -13.73
C ILE A 1 7.05 12.20 -12.79
N SER A 2 5.83 12.08 -12.30
CA SER A 2 5.22 12.95 -11.31
C SER A 2 4.89 12.11 -10.07
N LEU A 3 5.00 12.73 -8.90
CA LEU A 3 4.72 12.12 -7.61
C LEU A 3 3.76 13.04 -6.86
N GLU A 4 2.63 12.52 -6.43
CA GLU A 4 1.59 13.28 -5.72
C GLU A 4 1.11 12.48 -4.50
N GLU A 5 1.17 13.09 -3.31
CA GLU A 5 0.68 12.46 -2.09
C GLU A 5 -0.84 12.62 -2.01
N VAL A 6 -1.55 11.50 -1.97
CA VAL A 6 -3.00 11.44 -1.86
C VAL A 6 -3.37 10.99 -0.45
N GLN A 7 -3.90 11.93 0.33
CA GLN A 7 -4.20 11.73 1.74
C GLN A 7 -5.16 10.54 1.94
N GLY A 8 -4.72 9.56 2.72
CA GLY A 8 -5.51 8.36 3.04
C GLY A 8 -5.38 7.19 2.03
N GLU A 9 -4.75 7.41 0.87
CA GLU A 9 -4.54 6.36 -0.14
C GLU A 9 -3.05 6.03 -0.35
N GLY A 10 -2.16 7.02 -0.26
CA GLY A 10 -0.72 6.84 -0.41
C GLY A 10 -0.11 7.83 -1.39
N LEU A 11 0.77 7.37 -2.26
CA LEU A 11 1.48 8.18 -3.25
C LEU A 11 1.08 7.75 -4.66
N LEU A 12 0.50 8.67 -5.42
CA LEU A 12 0.25 8.50 -6.83
C LEU A 12 1.55 8.74 -7.60
N VAL A 13 1.96 7.73 -8.36
CA VAL A 13 3.11 7.78 -9.26
C VAL A 13 2.57 7.76 -10.67
N SER A 14 2.77 8.85 -11.42
CA SER A 14 2.38 8.91 -12.84
C SER A 14 3.60 9.18 -13.73
N TRP A 15 3.58 8.64 -14.94
CA TRP A 15 4.65 8.85 -15.90
C TRP A 15 4.11 8.90 -17.32
N ALA A 16 4.86 9.57 -18.17
CA ALA A 16 4.59 9.73 -19.58
C ALA A 16 5.92 9.97 -20.29
N PHE A 17 5.97 9.64 -21.58
CA PHE A 17 7.07 10.08 -22.42
C PHE A 17 6.96 11.59 -22.66
N LYS A 18 8.08 12.32 -22.51
CA LYS A 18 8.11 13.76 -22.81
C LYS A 18 8.14 14.04 -24.31
N ASP A 19 8.90 13.22 -25.03
CA ASP A 19 9.07 13.27 -26.48
C ASP A 19 8.81 11.88 -27.05
N ARG A 20 8.51 11.79 -28.35
CA ARG A 20 8.23 10.51 -29.02
C ARG A 20 9.49 9.63 -29.02
N PRO A 21 9.53 8.51 -28.26
CA PRO A 21 10.68 7.62 -28.27
C PRO A 21 10.79 6.89 -29.60
N ASP A 22 12.02 6.56 -30.03
CA ASP A 22 12.25 5.65 -31.16
C ASP A 22 11.98 4.21 -30.72
N LEU A 23 10.73 3.77 -30.86
CA LEU A 23 10.29 2.44 -30.46
C LEU A 23 10.39 1.46 -31.64
N LYS A 24 11.24 0.45 -31.52
CA LYS A 24 11.39 -0.60 -32.55
C LYS A 24 10.66 -1.86 -32.14
N LEU A 25 9.45 -2.04 -32.65
CA LEU A 25 8.65 -3.24 -32.42
C LEU A 25 8.82 -4.27 -33.54
N SER A 26 9.02 -5.54 -33.14
CA SER A 26 8.96 -6.70 -34.02
C SER A 26 7.76 -7.55 -33.61
N ILE A 27 6.75 -7.65 -34.49
CA ILE A 27 5.56 -8.47 -34.25
C ILE A 27 5.79 -9.83 -34.96
N PRO A 28 6.08 -10.90 -34.21
CA PRO A 28 6.18 -12.21 -34.83
C PRO A 28 4.81 -12.65 -35.38
N PRO A 29 4.78 -13.36 -36.52
CA PRO A 29 3.54 -13.92 -37.03
C PRO A 29 2.87 -14.82 -35.97
N PRO A 30 1.54 -14.79 -35.82
CA PRO A 30 0.85 -15.65 -34.88
C PRO A 30 1.15 -17.12 -35.19
N ARG A 31 1.63 -17.87 -34.19
CA ARG A 31 2.01 -19.29 -34.32
C ARG A 31 0.83 -20.25 -34.54
N LEU A 32 -0.40 -19.73 -34.62
CA LEU A 32 -1.65 -20.50 -34.51
C LEU A 32 -2.59 -20.40 -35.72
N GLN A 33 -2.14 -20.10 -36.94
CA GLN A 33 -3.07 -20.06 -38.08
C GLN A 33 -2.94 -21.28 -39.01
N PRO A 34 -3.74 -22.34 -38.81
CA PRO A 34 -4.18 -23.19 -39.90
C PRO A 34 -5.25 -22.44 -40.70
N HIS A 35 -4.93 -22.08 -41.94
CA HIS A 35 -5.89 -21.88 -43.03
C HIS A 35 -7.14 -21.00 -42.71
N CYS A 36 -6.92 -19.71 -42.46
CA CYS A 36 -7.96 -18.72 -42.76
C CYS A 36 -7.39 -17.79 -43.83
N GLU A 37 -7.53 -18.24 -45.06
CA GLU A 37 -7.23 -17.47 -46.25
C GLU A 37 -8.26 -16.34 -46.32
N ASN A 38 -7.81 -15.11 -46.02
CA ASN A 38 -8.42 -13.88 -46.50
C ASN A 38 -9.85 -13.52 -45.99
N ASP A 39 -9.98 -13.09 -44.73
CA ASP A 39 -11.18 -12.31 -44.33
C ASP A 39 -10.95 -11.22 -43.25
N GLY A 40 -9.70 -10.85 -42.95
CA GLY A 40 -9.45 -9.88 -41.87
C GLY A 40 -8.01 -9.73 -41.42
N ARG A 41 -7.04 -9.86 -42.34
CA ARG A 41 -5.64 -9.56 -42.03
C ARG A 41 -5.51 -8.04 -41.81
N ALA A 42 -5.73 -7.59 -40.58
CA ALA A 42 -5.23 -6.30 -40.15
C ALA A 42 -3.73 -6.30 -40.48
N ASP A 43 -3.31 -5.37 -41.33
CA ASP A 43 -1.93 -5.29 -41.78
C ASP A 43 -1.03 -5.18 -40.55
N LEU A 44 0.03 -5.98 -40.52
CA LEU A 44 0.94 -6.02 -39.36
C LEU A 44 1.59 -4.65 -39.14
N SER A 45 1.76 -3.85 -40.20
CA SER A 45 2.24 -2.47 -40.10
C SER A 45 1.23 -1.56 -39.41
N ILE A 46 -0.07 -1.73 -39.69
CA ILE A 46 -1.14 -1.00 -38.99
C ILE A 46 -1.15 -1.39 -37.52
N ILE A 47 -1.12 -2.68 -37.20
CA ILE A 47 -1.09 -3.17 -35.80
C ILE A 47 0.14 -2.61 -35.09
N LYS A 48 1.31 -2.66 -35.74
CA LYS A 48 2.55 -2.11 -35.21
C LYS A 48 2.42 -0.63 -34.87
N HIS A 49 1.90 0.19 -35.79
CA HIS A 49 1.70 1.61 -35.54
C HIS A 49 0.69 1.87 -34.41
N LEU A 50 -0.41 1.10 -34.35
CA LEU A 50 -1.38 1.24 -33.25
C LEU A 50 -0.76 0.94 -31.89
N ILE A 51 0.09 -0.10 -31.79
CA ILE A 51 0.80 -0.42 -30.54
C ILE A 51 1.81 0.68 -30.20
N GLU A 52 2.59 1.15 -31.19
CA GLU A 52 3.54 2.24 -30.99
C GLU A 52 2.83 3.50 -30.47
N ASP A 53 1.77 3.93 -31.15
CA ASP A 53 1.05 5.14 -30.78
C ASP A 53 0.34 5.00 -29.43
N SER A 54 -0.18 3.81 -29.10
CA SER A 54 -0.77 3.55 -27.78
C SER A 54 0.29 3.61 -26.67
N ILE A 55 1.46 3.00 -26.84
CA ILE A 55 2.53 3.05 -25.84
C ILE A 55 3.03 4.48 -25.64
N ILE A 56 3.12 5.26 -26.71
CA ILE A 56 3.65 6.63 -26.67
C ILE A 56 2.63 7.61 -26.07
N SER A 57 1.34 7.43 -26.37
CA SER A 57 0.27 8.33 -25.90
C SER A 57 -0.22 8.03 -24.49
N THR A 58 0.05 6.83 -23.97
CA THR A 58 -0.37 6.46 -22.61
C THR A 58 0.40 7.25 -21.56
N GLN A 59 -0.31 7.61 -20.50
CA GLN A 59 0.26 8.20 -19.29
C GLN A 59 -0.08 7.28 -18.11
N PRO A 60 0.68 6.21 -17.88
CA PRO A 60 0.35 5.28 -16.82
C PRO A 60 0.42 5.97 -15.46
N ALA A 61 -0.42 5.50 -14.54
CA ALA A 61 -0.46 5.93 -13.16
C ALA A 61 -0.60 4.70 -12.25
N MET A 62 0.06 4.75 -11.09
CA MET A 62 0.04 3.70 -10.09
C MET A 62 -0.05 4.32 -8.69
N MET A 63 -0.92 3.77 -7.84
CA MET A 63 -1.01 4.13 -6.42
C MET A 63 -0.10 3.23 -5.60
N VAL A 64 0.81 3.81 -4.82
CA VAL A 64 1.64 3.06 -3.86
C VAL A 64 1.24 3.44 -2.44
N ASN A 65 1.00 2.43 -1.59
CA ASN A 65 0.62 2.66 -0.21
C ASN A 65 1.85 3.04 0.63
N LEU A 66 1.88 4.26 1.14
CA LEU A 66 2.92 4.71 2.06
C LEU A 66 2.57 4.29 3.49
N LYS A 67 2.87 3.03 3.84
CA LYS A 67 2.98 2.69 5.26
C LYS A 67 4.30 3.24 5.76
N ALA A 68 4.26 4.31 6.55
CA ALA A 68 5.42 4.75 7.29
C ALA A 68 5.87 3.60 8.20
N GLY A 69 7.01 3.01 7.88
CA GLY A 69 7.69 2.10 8.78
C GLY A 69 8.14 2.89 9.99
N ILE A 70 7.29 2.98 11.02
CA ILE A 70 7.71 3.35 12.37
C ILE A 70 8.66 2.25 12.84
N THR A 71 9.92 2.34 12.42
CA THR A 71 11.02 1.75 13.19
C THR A 71 11.21 2.71 14.34
N ASN A 72 10.51 2.38 15.43
CA ASN A 72 10.56 2.96 16.75
C ASN A 72 12.00 3.17 17.23
N ALA A 73 12.62 4.26 16.78
CA ALA A 73 13.80 4.84 17.38
C ALA A 73 13.33 5.86 18.43
N ASN A 74 13.24 5.39 19.67
CA ASN A 74 13.29 6.18 20.90
C ASN A 74 12.16 7.19 21.14
N THR A 75 10.99 6.69 21.57
CA THR A 75 10.15 7.47 22.49
C THR A 75 10.49 7.02 23.91
N VAL A 76 11.59 7.56 24.46
CA VAL A 76 11.81 7.56 25.90
C VAL A 76 10.75 8.50 26.48
N GLN A 77 9.68 7.93 27.06
CA GLN A 77 8.75 8.69 27.87
C GLN A 77 9.46 9.05 29.19
N VAL A 78 10.19 10.16 29.19
CA VAL A 78 10.47 10.91 30.42
C VAL A 78 9.27 11.82 30.67
N GLY A 79 8.38 11.37 31.53
CA GLY A 79 7.33 12.17 32.15
C GLY A 79 7.36 11.93 33.66
N ARG A 80 7.94 12.89 34.39
CA ARG A 80 8.04 12.93 35.85
C ARG A 80 6.94 13.86 36.38
N GLY A 81 6.21 13.43 37.41
CA GLY A 81 5.11 14.16 38.08
C GLY A 81 3.74 13.70 37.54
N GLU A 82 2.71 13.39 38.33
CA GLU A 82 2.23 14.01 39.57
C GLU A 82 1.42 13.02 40.43
N ALA A 83 1.18 13.42 41.68
CA ALA A 83 0.56 12.66 42.77
C ALA A 83 -0.83 12.09 42.45
N GLN A 84 -1.04 10.82 42.79
CA GLN A 84 -2.36 10.19 42.79
C GLN A 84 -2.96 10.29 44.20
N GLU A 85 -3.75 11.33 44.43
CA GLU A 85 -4.73 11.38 45.52
C GLU A 85 -5.96 10.57 45.08
N GLY A 86 -6.19 9.43 45.73
CA GLY A 86 -7.42 8.65 45.60
C GLY A 86 -8.10 8.57 46.97
N PRO A 87 -9.43 8.76 47.09
CA PRO A 87 -10.10 8.70 48.39
C PRO A 87 -10.27 7.26 48.88
N LEU A 88 -10.02 7.04 50.18
CA LEU A 88 -10.34 5.84 50.97
C LEU A 88 -11.83 5.87 51.47
N PRO A 89 -12.37 4.84 52.15
CA PRO A 89 -13.03 3.67 51.56
C PRO A 89 -14.49 3.48 52.08
N SER A 90 -15.31 2.66 51.43
CA SER A 90 -16.63 2.25 51.96
C SER A 90 -16.57 0.85 52.55
N SER A 91 -16.77 0.77 53.87
CA SER A 91 -16.88 -0.45 54.67
C SER A 91 -18.06 -1.34 54.25
N GLN A 92 -17.86 -2.65 54.20
CA GLN A 92 -18.89 -3.60 54.63
C GLN A 92 -18.28 -4.95 55.04
N GLU A 93 -18.74 -5.40 56.20
CA GLU A 93 -18.29 -6.55 56.98
C GLU A 93 -18.84 -7.87 56.42
N GLY A 94 -18.13 -8.97 56.65
CA GLY A 94 -18.56 -10.30 56.21
C GLY A 94 -17.78 -11.44 56.87
N VAL A 95 -18.13 -11.70 58.13
CA VAL A 95 -17.91 -12.91 58.95
C VAL A 95 -17.22 -14.10 58.24
N THR A 96 -16.03 -14.49 58.73
CA THR A 96 -15.61 -15.90 58.74
C THR A 96 -14.98 -16.19 60.09
N GLY A 97 -15.63 -17.08 60.84
CA GLY A 97 -15.24 -17.45 62.19
C GLY A 97 -14.03 -18.39 62.22
N ARG A 98 -13.16 -18.19 63.21
CA ARG A 98 -12.84 -19.16 64.26
C ARG A 98 -11.79 -18.54 65.19
N SER A 99 -12.05 -18.71 66.49
CA SER A 99 -11.27 -18.27 67.66
C SER A 99 -9.81 -18.75 67.71
N PRO A 100 -8.98 -18.21 68.64
CA PRO A 100 -7.61 -17.76 68.33
C PRO A 100 -6.52 -18.58 69.10
N PRO A 101 -5.31 -18.06 69.43
CA PRO A 101 -4.02 -18.70 69.11
C PRO A 101 -3.32 -19.35 70.32
N LEU A 102 -2.23 -20.10 70.09
CA LEU A 102 -1.17 -20.28 71.09
C LEU A 102 0.21 -20.37 70.42
N PRO A 103 1.22 -19.60 70.89
CA PRO A 103 2.62 -19.75 70.50
C PRO A 103 3.38 -20.62 71.52
N GLY A 104 4.31 -21.46 71.05
CA GLY A 104 5.19 -22.28 71.89
C GLY A 104 5.70 -23.51 71.16
#